data_AF-A0A816VD35-F1
#
_entry.id   AF-A0A816VD35-F1
#
_cell.length_a   1.000
_cell.length_b   1.000
_cell.length_c   1.000
_cell.angle_alpha   90.00
_cell.angle_beta   90.00
_cell.angle_gamma   90.00
#
_symmetry.space_group_name_H-M   'P 1'
#
loop_
_entity.id
_entity.type
_entity.pdbx_description
1 polymer ?
#
loop_
_entity_poly.entity_id
_entity_poly.type
_entity_poly.pdbx_seq_one_letter_code
_entity_poly.pdbx_strand_id
1 'polypeptide(L)'
;MVLASRADQILQPAAGYQIQHIQNLQSLRSTLTQIRLAMQNAFQTARDDHFRAQNSMQQIPEHIKAGLLLIQTAPKDLISKLLPYTMRNVERAADEGSLVTKPALQRFVSIGLLLEELVTVLNSTSSTLANQDYLIEAKSYAADISEQWNLLVDLFRKFSHRADITQTLIKNSFIEPINEAQRTNGFNNLSDRTSELSKLIPVSILIDQSSDLLDMMIGTYTVVSNDHMVNQIDAHKSALDIKDEQGRGKKQRELWQSILQQSIKVARLAQERQNGFAATSLERNTEYGAYARVAMAT
;
A
#
# COMPACT_ATOMS: atom_id res chain seq x y z
N MET A 1 -16.70 2.91 10.88
CA MET A 1 -18.07 3.30 10.49
C MET A 1 -18.94 2.06 10.42
N VAL A 2 -20.22 2.14 10.82
CA VAL A 2 -21.15 1.00 10.81
C VAL A 2 -22.41 1.37 10.03
N LEU A 3 -22.61 0.72 8.88
CA LEU A 3 -23.91 0.65 8.21
C LEU A 3 -24.67 -0.55 8.79
N ALA A 4 -25.62 -0.28 9.70
CA ALA A 4 -26.54 -1.30 10.20
C ALA A 4 -27.95 -1.00 9.68
N SER A 5 -28.59 -1.98 9.05
CA SER A 5 -29.92 -1.82 8.48
C SER A 5 -31.02 -2.05 9.54
N ARG A 6 -31.89 -1.05 9.75
CA ARG A 6 -33.06 -1.12 10.66
C ARG A 6 -34.12 -2.10 10.16
N ALA A 7 -34.30 -2.17 8.85
CA ALA A 7 -35.22 -3.04 8.15
C ALA A 7 -34.63 -3.37 6.77
N ASP A 8 -34.80 -4.60 6.32
CA ASP A 8 -34.33 -4.98 5.00
C ASP A 8 -35.15 -4.24 3.93
N GLN A 9 -34.48 -3.49 3.06
CA GLN A 9 -35.11 -2.69 2.02
C GLN A 9 -34.79 -3.30 0.66
N ILE A 10 -35.81 -3.35 -0.20
CA ILE A 10 -35.60 -3.64 -1.61
C ILE A 10 -34.95 -2.41 -2.23
N LEU A 11 -33.77 -2.62 -2.80
CA LEU A 11 -33.02 -1.59 -3.50
C LEU A 11 -33.58 -1.43 -4.92
N GLN A 12 -33.87 -0.18 -5.29
CA GLN A 12 -34.46 0.15 -6.58
C GLN A 12 -33.49 1.05 -7.36
N PRO A 13 -32.84 0.54 -8.41
CA PRO A 13 -31.99 1.36 -9.27
C PRO A 13 -32.84 2.38 -10.05
N ALA A 14 -32.21 3.48 -10.46
CA ALA A 14 -32.83 4.45 -11.35
C ALA A 14 -33.25 3.80 -12.68
N ALA A 15 -34.33 4.31 -13.29
CA ALA A 15 -34.78 3.81 -14.59
C ALA A 15 -33.64 3.90 -15.63
N GLY A 16 -33.33 2.78 -16.27
CA GLY A 16 -32.25 2.68 -17.26
C GLY A 16 -30.85 2.49 -16.69
N TYR A 17 -30.66 2.49 -15.37
CA TYR A 17 -29.37 2.18 -14.76
C TYR A 17 -29.12 0.66 -14.73
N GLN A 18 -27.98 0.23 -15.26
CA GLN A 18 -27.57 -1.17 -15.27
C GLN A 18 -26.64 -1.46 -14.10
N ILE A 19 -27.06 -2.39 -13.23
CA ILE A 19 -26.24 -2.89 -12.13
C ILE A 19 -25.13 -3.80 -12.69
N GLN A 20 -23.91 -3.56 -12.24
CA GLN A 20 -22.71 -4.29 -12.66
C GLN A 20 -22.06 -5.07 -11.52
N HIS A 21 -22.12 -4.58 -10.27
CA HIS A 21 -21.28 -5.10 -9.18
C HIS A 21 -22.07 -5.71 -8.01
N ILE A 22 -23.20 -5.13 -7.64
CA ILE A 22 -24.09 -5.61 -6.57
C ILE A 22 -24.85 -6.84 -7.07
N GLN A 23 -24.77 -7.93 -6.31
CA GLN A 23 -25.35 -9.22 -6.71
C GLN A 23 -26.82 -9.36 -6.33
N ASN A 24 -27.27 -8.68 -5.27
CA ASN A 24 -28.62 -8.85 -4.74
C ASN A 24 -29.27 -7.53 -4.32
N LEU A 25 -30.08 -6.97 -5.22
CA LEU A 25 -30.89 -5.78 -4.96
C LEU A 25 -32.14 -6.03 -4.11
N GLN A 26 -32.55 -7.28 -3.89
CA GLN A 26 -33.77 -7.56 -3.13
C GLN A 26 -33.61 -7.28 -1.64
N SER A 27 -32.38 -7.05 -1.18
CA SER A 27 -32.04 -6.94 0.23
C SER A 27 -30.82 -6.03 0.42
N LEU A 28 -31.04 -4.83 0.97
CA LEU A 28 -29.98 -3.95 1.43
C LEU A 28 -29.06 -4.68 2.44
N ARG A 29 -29.61 -5.54 3.30
CA ARG A 29 -28.78 -6.31 4.24
C ARG A 29 -27.85 -7.28 3.53
N SER A 30 -28.32 -7.94 2.47
CA SER A 30 -27.51 -8.84 1.65
C SER A 30 -26.40 -8.07 0.92
N THR A 31 -26.72 -6.88 0.39
CA THR A 31 -25.74 -5.99 -0.24
C THR A 31 -24.67 -5.53 0.74
N LEU A 32 -25.06 -5.09 1.94
CA LEU A 32 -24.11 -4.69 2.99
C LEU A 32 -23.24 -5.88 3.44
N THR A 33 -23.79 -7.09 3.47
CA THR A 33 -23.03 -8.30 3.79
C THR A 33 -22.01 -8.63 2.69
N GLN A 34 -22.39 -8.53 1.41
CA GLN A 34 -21.48 -8.68 0.28
C GLN A 34 -20.31 -7.70 0.39
N ILE A 35 -20.59 -6.41 0.60
CA ILE A 35 -19.58 -5.36 0.73
C ILE A 35 -18.67 -5.63 1.93
N ARG A 36 -19.22 -5.96 3.10
CA ARG A 36 -18.43 -6.28 4.31
C ARG A 36 -17.47 -7.43 4.04
N LEU A 37 -17.94 -8.52 3.44
CA LEU A 37 -17.10 -9.68 3.14
C LEU A 37 -16.00 -9.34 2.13
N ALA A 38 -16.32 -8.54 1.10
CA ALA A 38 -15.35 -8.07 0.14
C ALA A 38 -14.26 -7.20 0.81
N MET A 39 -14.66 -6.25 1.66
CA MET A 39 -13.74 -5.42 2.45
C MET A 39 -12.84 -6.26 3.35
N GLN A 40 -13.41 -7.21 4.10
CA GLN A 40 -12.64 -8.09 4.98
C GLN A 40 -11.61 -8.90 4.19
N ASN A 41 -11.99 -9.48 3.05
CA ASN A 41 -11.08 -10.21 2.18
C ASN A 41 -9.97 -9.31 1.61
N ALA A 42 -10.31 -8.09 1.19
CA ALA A 42 -9.34 -7.13 0.67
C ALA A 42 -8.33 -6.69 1.73
N PHE A 43 -8.76 -6.37 2.95
CA PHE A 43 -7.86 -6.03 4.05
C PHE A 43 -6.93 -7.18 4.41
N GLN A 44 -7.46 -8.40 4.52
CA GLN A 44 -6.69 -9.59 4.85
C GLN A 44 -5.62 -9.87 3.79
N THR A 45 -6.01 -9.86 2.50
CA THR A 45 -5.09 -10.11 1.40
C THR A 45 -4.04 -8.99 1.29
N ALA A 46 -4.46 -7.73 1.38
CA ALA A 46 -3.57 -6.59 1.32
C ALA A 46 -2.53 -6.61 2.44
N ARG A 47 -2.89 -7.05 3.64
CA ARG A 47 -1.93 -7.21 4.74
C ARG A 47 -0.81 -8.17 4.35
N ASP A 48 -1.17 -9.36 3.88
CA ASP A 48 -0.21 -10.41 3.59
C ASP A 48 0.67 -10.03 2.37
N ASP A 49 0.06 -9.44 1.35
CA ASP A 49 0.75 -8.91 0.15
C ASP A 49 1.69 -7.75 0.50
N HIS A 50 1.24 -6.79 1.29
CA HIS A 50 2.06 -5.66 1.69
C HIS A 50 3.20 -6.07 2.62
N PHE A 51 2.99 -7.05 3.50
CA PHE A 51 4.09 -7.61 4.30
C PHE A 51 5.20 -8.22 3.41
N ARG A 52 4.83 -8.89 2.31
CA ARG A 52 5.81 -9.40 1.33
C ARG A 52 6.56 -8.28 0.60
N ALA A 53 5.86 -7.24 0.16
CA ALA A 53 6.49 -6.05 -0.41
C ALA A 53 7.47 -5.41 0.58
N GLN A 54 7.04 -5.25 1.83
CA GLN A 54 7.84 -4.66 2.90
C GLN A 54 9.16 -5.40 3.10
N ASN A 55 9.10 -6.71 3.30
CA ASN A 55 10.28 -7.55 3.51
C ASN A 55 11.24 -7.50 2.31
N SER A 56 10.71 -7.33 1.10
CA SER A 56 11.53 -7.23 -0.11
C SER A 56 12.20 -5.86 -0.22
N MET A 57 11.48 -4.78 0.07
CA MET A 57 12.04 -3.42 0.05
C MET A 57 13.18 -3.25 1.06
N GLN A 58 13.07 -3.85 2.24
CA GLN A 58 14.11 -3.81 3.28
C GLN A 58 15.42 -4.47 2.84
N GLN A 59 15.40 -5.38 1.88
CA GLN A 59 16.60 -6.09 1.39
C GLN A 59 17.33 -5.32 0.28
N ILE A 60 16.64 -4.40 -0.41
CA ILE A 60 17.21 -3.67 -1.55
C ILE A 60 18.50 -2.93 -1.18
N PRO A 61 18.55 -2.12 -0.10
CA PRO A 61 19.77 -1.37 0.24
C PRO A 61 21.00 -2.28 0.41
N GLU A 62 20.85 -3.40 1.10
CA GLU A 62 21.95 -4.33 1.36
C GLU A 62 22.43 -5.01 0.07
N HIS A 63 21.52 -5.36 -0.84
CA HIS A 63 21.91 -5.89 -2.14
C HIS A 63 22.60 -4.85 -3.03
N ILE A 64 22.16 -3.59 -3.01
CA ILE A 64 22.81 -2.48 -3.72
C ILE A 64 24.24 -2.28 -3.19
N LYS A 65 24.41 -2.18 -1.86
CA LYS A 65 25.73 -2.05 -1.21
C LYS A 65 26.65 -3.20 -1.55
N ALA A 66 26.16 -4.44 -1.49
CA ALA A 66 26.94 -5.61 -1.89
C ALA A 66 27.39 -5.52 -3.35
N GLY A 67 26.54 -5.02 -4.25
CA GLY A 67 26.89 -4.78 -5.65
C GLY A 67 28.00 -3.74 -5.82
N LEU A 68 27.87 -2.60 -5.16
CA LEU A 68 28.89 -1.53 -5.17
C LEU A 68 30.23 -2.02 -4.60
N LEU A 69 30.20 -2.72 -3.47
CA LEU A 69 31.40 -3.27 -2.84
C LEU A 69 32.11 -4.29 -3.73
N LEU A 70 31.36 -5.16 -4.41
CA LEU A 70 31.92 -6.11 -5.38
C LEU A 70 32.62 -5.36 -6.53
N ILE A 71 31.98 -4.34 -7.11
CA ILE A 71 32.58 -3.54 -8.20
C ILE A 71 33.88 -2.87 -7.72
N GLN A 72 33.85 -2.32 -6.50
CA GLN A 72 34.96 -1.58 -5.93
C GLN A 72 36.17 -2.48 -5.60
N THR A 73 35.94 -3.61 -4.94
CA THR A 73 37.01 -4.36 -4.26
C THR A 73 37.33 -5.71 -4.88
N ALA A 74 36.38 -6.35 -5.58
CA ALA A 74 36.56 -7.74 -5.99
C ALA A 74 37.48 -7.87 -7.22
N PRO A 75 38.32 -8.91 -7.28
CA PRO A 75 38.99 -9.34 -8.52
C PRO A 75 38.02 -9.50 -9.70
N LYS A 76 38.50 -9.25 -10.92
CA LYS A 76 37.68 -9.25 -12.15
C LYS A 76 36.89 -10.56 -12.34
N ASP A 77 37.53 -11.70 -12.07
CA ASP A 77 36.92 -13.01 -12.19
C ASP A 77 35.78 -13.19 -11.19
N LEU A 78 35.91 -12.67 -9.96
CA LEU A 78 34.85 -12.68 -8.97
C LEU A 78 33.69 -11.74 -9.33
N ILE A 79 33.96 -10.55 -9.88
CA ILE A 79 32.90 -9.65 -10.37
C ILE A 79 32.04 -10.36 -11.42
N SER A 80 32.67 -11.00 -12.41
CA SER A 80 31.93 -11.69 -13.49
C SER A 80 31.02 -12.83 -13.00
N LYS A 81 31.35 -13.44 -11.85
CA LYS A 81 30.62 -14.57 -11.27
C LYS A 81 29.55 -14.13 -10.27
N LEU A 82 29.87 -13.19 -9.39
CA LEU A 82 29.05 -12.83 -8.24
C LEU A 82 28.11 -11.66 -8.52
N LEU A 83 28.53 -10.68 -9.32
CA LEU A 83 27.73 -9.48 -9.58
C LEU A 83 26.37 -9.82 -10.24
N PRO A 84 26.27 -10.73 -11.24
CA PRO A 84 24.98 -11.11 -11.82
C PRO A 84 24.02 -11.75 -10.81
N TYR A 85 24.54 -12.46 -9.81
CA TYR A 85 23.73 -13.03 -8.73
C TYR A 85 23.15 -11.92 -7.85
N THR A 86 23.98 -10.96 -7.44
CA THR A 86 23.52 -9.80 -6.65
C THR A 86 22.47 -8.99 -7.40
N MET A 87 22.68 -8.69 -8.70
CA MET A 87 21.71 -7.93 -9.49
C MET A 87 20.36 -8.64 -9.63
N ARG A 88 20.35 -9.97 -9.81
CA ARG A 88 19.11 -10.76 -9.82
C ARG A 88 18.35 -10.69 -8.50
N ASN A 89 19.06 -10.61 -7.36
CA ASN A 89 18.41 -10.46 -6.06
C ASN A 89 17.79 -9.07 -5.88
N VAL A 90 18.49 -8.02 -6.29
CA VAL A 90 17.93 -6.64 -6.31
C VAL A 90 16.68 -6.60 -7.20
N GLU A 91 16.77 -7.15 -8.41
CA GLU A 91 15.66 -7.18 -9.37
C GLU A 91 14.46 -7.94 -8.81
N ARG A 92 14.67 -9.14 -8.27
CA ARG A 92 13.61 -9.96 -7.68
C ARG A 92 12.92 -9.24 -6.52
N ALA A 93 13.68 -8.58 -5.66
CA ALA A 93 13.11 -7.81 -4.55
C ALA A 93 12.27 -6.62 -5.04
N ALA A 94 12.72 -5.94 -6.10
CA ALA A 94 11.98 -4.85 -6.72
C ALA A 94 10.69 -5.32 -7.40
N ASP A 95 10.77 -6.43 -8.14
CA ASP A 95 9.66 -7.03 -8.86
C ASP A 95 8.57 -7.51 -7.91
N GLU A 96 8.96 -8.10 -6.77
CA GLU A 96 8.03 -8.52 -5.72
C GLU A 96 7.18 -7.35 -5.22
N GLY A 97 7.78 -6.17 -5.02
CA GLY A 97 7.07 -4.96 -4.62
C GLY A 97 5.92 -4.59 -5.57
N SER A 98 6.24 -4.42 -6.86
CA SER A 98 5.22 -4.09 -7.87
C SER A 98 4.22 -5.21 -8.10
N LEU A 99 4.65 -6.48 -7.99
CA LEU A 99 3.81 -7.66 -8.20
C LEU A 99 2.67 -7.73 -7.18
N VAL A 100 2.90 -7.34 -5.93
CA VAL A 100 1.89 -7.48 -4.86
C VAL A 100 1.10 -6.19 -4.60
N THR A 101 1.68 -5.00 -4.79
CA THR A 101 0.96 -3.74 -4.56
C THR A 101 -0.13 -3.47 -5.59
N LYS A 102 0.06 -3.90 -6.85
CA LYS A 102 -0.91 -3.69 -7.93
C LYS A 102 -2.20 -4.50 -7.74
N PRO A 103 -2.15 -5.83 -7.51
CA PRO A 103 -3.35 -6.60 -7.20
C PRO A 103 -4.07 -6.09 -5.95
N ALA A 104 -3.33 -5.70 -4.90
CA ALA A 104 -3.91 -5.11 -3.70
C ALA A 104 -4.71 -3.84 -4.03
N LEU A 105 -4.13 -2.90 -4.79
CA LEU A 105 -4.84 -1.71 -5.27
C LEU A 105 -6.12 -2.07 -6.06
N GLN A 106 -6.04 -3.02 -6.99
CA GLN A 106 -7.20 -3.39 -7.83
C GLN A 106 -8.37 -3.95 -7.01
N ARG A 107 -8.09 -4.68 -5.92
CA ARG A 107 -9.13 -5.14 -4.99
C ARG A 107 -9.83 -3.97 -4.31
N PHE A 108 -9.08 -2.97 -3.87
CA PHE A 108 -9.64 -1.78 -3.26
C PHE A 108 -10.45 -0.95 -4.27
N VAL A 109 -9.95 -0.77 -5.50
CA VAL A 109 -10.72 -0.13 -6.58
C VAL A 109 -12.04 -0.84 -6.84
N SER A 110 -12.03 -2.18 -6.91
CA SER A 110 -13.23 -2.98 -7.15
C SER A 110 -14.29 -2.80 -6.05
N ILE A 111 -13.88 -2.63 -4.80
CA ILE A 111 -14.79 -2.33 -3.69
C ILE A 111 -15.29 -0.88 -3.75
N GLY A 112 -14.47 0.05 -4.21
CA GLY A 112 -14.90 1.43 -4.49
C GLY A 112 -16.08 1.45 -5.46
N LEU A 113 -15.99 0.67 -6.55
CA LEU A 113 -17.09 0.53 -7.52
C LEU A 113 -18.37 -0.06 -6.89
N LEU A 114 -18.25 -1.04 -5.99
CA LEU A 114 -19.40 -1.57 -5.23
C LEU A 114 -20.06 -0.50 -4.34
N LEU A 115 -19.26 0.35 -3.71
CA LEU A 115 -19.74 1.42 -2.83
C LEU A 115 -20.39 2.55 -3.62
N GLU A 116 -19.79 2.96 -4.74
CA GLU A 116 -20.37 3.94 -5.66
C GLU A 116 -21.72 3.47 -6.18
N GLU A 117 -21.81 2.21 -6.64
CA GLU A 117 -23.07 1.63 -7.10
C GLU A 117 -24.11 1.57 -5.97
N LEU A 118 -23.71 1.21 -4.74
CA LEU A 118 -24.61 1.24 -3.58
C LEU A 118 -25.15 2.66 -3.34
N VAL A 119 -24.29 3.67 -3.37
CA VAL A 119 -24.71 5.08 -3.20
C VAL A 119 -25.69 5.48 -4.29
N THR A 120 -25.41 5.16 -5.55
CA THR A 120 -26.31 5.44 -6.68
C THR A 120 -27.67 4.78 -6.48
N VAL A 121 -27.70 3.50 -6.13
CA VAL A 121 -28.93 2.72 -5.95
C VAL A 121 -29.72 3.19 -4.73
N LEU A 122 -29.06 3.51 -3.62
CA LEU A 122 -29.73 4.08 -2.45
C LEU A 122 -30.38 5.42 -2.82
N ASN A 123 -29.67 6.27 -3.56
CA ASN A 123 -30.19 7.57 -3.99
C ASN A 123 -31.46 7.47 -4.85
N SER A 124 -31.57 6.44 -5.70
CA SER A 124 -32.76 6.17 -6.51
C SER A 124 -33.86 5.36 -5.81
N THR A 125 -33.56 4.75 -4.67
CA THR A 125 -34.55 3.96 -3.92
C THR A 125 -35.62 4.87 -3.32
N SER A 126 -36.88 4.58 -3.63
CA SER A 126 -38.03 5.39 -3.20
C SER A 126 -38.22 5.34 -1.67
N SER A 127 -38.38 6.52 -1.07
CA SER A 127 -38.73 6.64 0.36
C SER A 127 -40.24 6.74 0.56
N THR A 128 -40.74 6.01 1.54
CA THR A 128 -42.06 6.15 2.15
C THR A 128 -41.93 6.85 3.50
N LEU A 129 -43.02 7.40 4.03
CA LEU A 129 -43.03 8.00 5.37
C LEU A 129 -42.51 7.05 6.46
N ALA A 130 -42.67 5.73 6.28
CA ALA A 130 -42.23 4.72 7.25
C ALA A 130 -40.72 4.42 7.21
N ASN A 131 -40.00 4.75 6.13
CA ASN A 131 -38.57 4.45 5.97
C ASN A 131 -37.71 5.67 5.59
N GLN A 132 -38.29 6.87 5.54
CA GLN A 132 -37.62 8.09 5.07
C GLN A 132 -36.38 8.44 5.90
N ASP A 133 -36.50 8.56 7.23
CA ASP A 133 -35.38 8.91 8.10
C ASP A 133 -34.24 7.89 8.01
N TYR A 134 -34.61 6.62 7.91
CA TYR A 134 -33.65 5.52 7.74
C TYR A 134 -32.90 5.60 6.41
N LEU A 135 -33.60 5.86 5.30
CA LEU A 135 -32.96 5.97 3.99
C LEU A 135 -32.06 7.19 3.91
N ILE A 136 -32.41 8.30 4.55
CA ILE A 136 -31.55 9.49 4.66
C ILE A 136 -30.24 9.12 5.38
N GLU A 137 -30.35 8.45 6.53
CA GLU A 137 -29.19 8.00 7.32
C GLU A 137 -28.31 7.01 6.52
N ALA A 138 -28.92 6.01 5.87
CA ALA A 138 -28.21 5.02 5.07
C ALA A 138 -27.48 5.65 3.87
N LYS A 139 -28.11 6.62 3.18
CA LYS A 139 -27.49 7.39 2.09
C LYS A 139 -26.26 8.15 2.59
N SER A 140 -26.38 8.86 3.71
CA SER A 140 -25.27 9.61 4.32
C SER A 140 -24.10 8.67 4.64
N TYR A 141 -24.36 7.55 5.31
CA TYR A 141 -23.29 6.63 5.69
C TYR A 141 -22.67 5.90 4.49
N ALA A 142 -23.45 5.56 3.46
CA ALA A 142 -22.89 4.98 2.25
C ALA A 142 -21.96 5.96 1.53
N ALA A 143 -22.34 7.24 1.46
CA ALA A 143 -21.52 8.30 0.87
C ALA A 143 -20.23 8.50 1.67
N ASP A 144 -20.32 8.64 2.99
CA ASP A 144 -19.17 8.79 3.88
C ASP A 144 -18.20 7.60 3.77
N ILE A 145 -18.70 6.35 3.73
CA ILE A 145 -17.85 5.16 3.57
C ILE A 145 -17.17 5.17 2.21
N SER A 146 -17.90 5.54 1.15
CA SER A 146 -17.33 5.64 -0.20
C SER A 146 -16.18 6.65 -0.25
N GLU A 147 -16.36 7.82 0.36
CA GLU A 147 -15.31 8.85 0.46
C GLU A 147 -14.08 8.34 1.23
N GLN A 148 -14.28 7.77 2.42
CA GLN A 148 -13.17 7.23 3.22
C GLN A 148 -12.47 6.07 2.51
N TRP A 149 -13.21 5.26 1.76
CA TRP A 149 -12.64 4.18 0.97
C TRP A 149 -11.77 4.71 -0.18
N ASN A 150 -12.18 5.79 -0.84
CA ASN A 150 -11.40 6.43 -1.89
C ASN A 150 -10.07 6.99 -1.37
N LEU A 151 -10.01 7.48 -0.12
CA LEU A 151 -8.74 7.85 0.52
C LEU A 151 -7.80 6.65 0.68
N LEU A 152 -8.34 5.46 1.01
CA LEU A 152 -7.56 4.22 1.04
C LEU A 152 -7.11 3.82 -0.36
N VAL A 153 -7.97 3.90 -1.37
CA VAL A 153 -7.58 3.64 -2.76
C VAL A 153 -6.41 4.53 -3.18
N ASP A 154 -6.45 5.83 -2.85
CA ASP A 154 -5.37 6.76 -3.15
C ASP A 154 -4.07 6.43 -2.43
N LEU A 155 -4.14 5.98 -1.17
CA LEU A 155 -2.98 5.50 -0.43
C LEU A 155 -2.34 4.30 -1.14
N PHE A 156 -3.13 3.30 -1.54
CA PHE A 156 -2.65 2.12 -2.25
C PHE A 156 -2.11 2.46 -3.64
N ARG A 157 -2.68 3.47 -4.30
CA ARG A 157 -2.18 4.02 -5.56
C ARG A 157 -0.77 4.57 -5.38
N LYS A 158 -0.51 5.28 -4.27
CA LYS A 158 0.82 5.77 -3.92
C LYS A 158 1.80 4.63 -3.64
N PHE A 159 1.38 3.56 -2.98
CA PHE A 159 2.23 2.37 -2.78
C PHE A 159 2.64 1.76 -4.12
N SER A 160 1.67 1.48 -4.99
CA SER A 160 1.92 0.90 -6.31
C SER A 160 2.81 1.79 -7.18
N HIS A 161 2.56 3.10 -7.17
CA HIS A 161 3.37 4.04 -7.93
C HIS A 161 4.82 4.09 -7.43
N ARG A 162 5.01 4.10 -6.11
CA ARG A 162 6.35 4.09 -5.51
C ARG A 162 7.10 2.78 -5.78
N ALA A 163 6.40 1.64 -5.78
CA ALA A 163 6.97 0.35 -6.17
C ALA A 163 7.48 0.39 -7.62
N ASP A 164 6.67 0.92 -8.55
CA ASP A 164 7.04 1.06 -9.96
C ASP A 164 8.22 2.00 -10.18
N ILE A 165 8.27 3.13 -9.46
CA ILE A 165 9.44 4.04 -9.48
C ILE A 165 10.70 3.28 -9.03
N THR A 166 10.62 2.58 -7.90
CA THR A 166 11.76 1.85 -7.32
C THR A 166 12.25 0.76 -8.28
N GLN A 167 11.33 -0.02 -8.86
CA GLN A 167 11.63 -1.02 -9.88
C GLN A 167 12.29 -0.40 -11.12
N THR A 168 11.75 0.72 -11.61
CA THR A 168 12.28 1.41 -12.79
C THR A 168 13.71 1.91 -12.56
N LEU A 169 13.96 2.54 -11.41
CA LEU A 169 15.30 3.00 -11.04
C LEU A 169 16.30 1.83 -10.96
N ILE A 170 15.89 0.72 -10.33
CA ILE A 170 16.72 -0.49 -10.23
C ILE A 170 17.04 -1.06 -11.61
N LYS A 171 16.03 -1.30 -12.44
CA LYS A 171 16.24 -1.95 -13.74
C LYS A 171 17.01 -1.07 -14.70
N ASN A 172 16.54 0.16 -14.89
CA ASN A 172 17.02 1.01 -15.98
C ASN A 172 18.22 1.87 -15.59
N SER A 173 18.33 2.25 -14.32
CA SER A 173 19.35 3.19 -13.87
C SER A 173 20.46 2.55 -13.05
N PHE A 174 20.30 1.29 -12.61
CA PHE A 174 21.33 0.58 -11.85
C PHE A 174 21.78 -0.71 -12.53
N ILE A 175 20.87 -1.65 -12.81
CA ILE A 175 21.21 -2.95 -13.39
C ILE A 175 21.66 -2.81 -14.85
N GLU A 176 20.93 -2.08 -15.69
CA GLU A 176 21.28 -1.97 -17.12
C GLU A 176 22.65 -1.30 -17.35
N PRO A 177 23.00 -0.19 -16.67
CA PRO A 177 24.36 0.36 -16.74
C PRO A 177 25.44 -0.62 -16.29
N ILE A 178 25.19 -1.43 -15.25
CA ILE A 178 26.11 -2.47 -14.82
C ILE A 178 26.28 -3.53 -15.91
N ASN A 179 25.20 -4.00 -16.52
CA ASN A 179 25.25 -4.98 -17.61
C ASN A 179 25.99 -4.45 -18.84
N GLU A 180 25.82 -3.17 -19.17
CA GLU A 180 26.55 -2.51 -20.25
C GLU A 180 28.05 -2.39 -19.93
N ALA A 181 28.39 -1.99 -18.71
CA ALA A 181 29.78 -1.97 -18.24
C ALA A 181 30.42 -3.38 -18.27
N GLN A 182 29.67 -4.44 -17.93
CA GLN A 182 30.18 -5.82 -18.08
C GLN A 182 30.48 -6.17 -19.54
N ARG A 183 29.58 -5.82 -20.47
CA ARG A 183 29.72 -6.10 -21.91
C ARG A 183 30.90 -5.35 -22.54
N THR A 184 31.13 -4.11 -22.11
CA THR A 184 32.21 -3.25 -22.61
C THR A 184 33.53 -3.44 -21.85
N ASN A 185 33.56 -4.34 -20.88
CA ASN A 185 34.67 -4.57 -19.96
C ASN A 185 35.04 -3.36 -19.07
N GLY A 186 34.08 -2.50 -18.74
CA GLY A 186 34.22 -1.35 -17.83
C GLY A 186 34.55 -1.68 -16.36
N PHE A 187 34.87 -2.93 -16.05
CA PHE A 187 35.35 -3.36 -14.73
C PHE A 187 36.77 -3.96 -14.77
N ASN A 188 37.50 -3.76 -15.87
CA ASN A 188 38.82 -4.34 -16.11
C ASN A 188 39.94 -3.76 -15.23
N ASN A 189 39.93 -2.44 -15.06
CA ASN A 189 40.94 -1.72 -14.31
C ASN A 189 40.29 -0.78 -13.29
N LEU A 190 41.12 -0.22 -12.43
CA LEU A 190 40.68 0.65 -11.34
C LEU A 190 40.01 1.93 -11.83
N SER A 191 40.54 2.55 -12.90
CA SER A 191 40.00 3.80 -13.45
C SER A 191 38.59 3.61 -14.00
N ASP A 192 38.36 2.54 -14.77
CA ASP A 192 37.03 2.22 -15.31
C ASP A 192 36.03 1.96 -14.18
N ARG A 193 36.43 1.18 -13.16
CA ARG A 193 35.60 0.90 -11.98
C ARG A 193 35.24 2.18 -11.22
N THR A 194 36.20 3.07 -11.01
CA THR A 194 35.95 4.36 -10.36
C THR A 194 34.96 5.21 -11.16
N SER A 195 35.10 5.23 -12.49
CA SER A 195 34.16 5.93 -13.37
C SER A 195 32.74 5.36 -13.23
N GLU A 196 32.58 4.04 -13.27
CA GLU A 196 31.26 3.40 -13.14
C GLU A 196 30.65 3.61 -11.74
N LEU A 197 31.45 3.48 -10.68
CA LEU A 197 30.98 3.76 -9.31
C LEU A 197 30.48 5.19 -9.16
N SER A 198 31.14 6.17 -9.77
CA SER A 198 30.72 7.57 -9.71
C SER A 198 29.33 7.81 -10.31
N LYS A 199 28.93 7.00 -11.30
CA LYS A 199 27.60 7.03 -11.93
C LYS A 199 26.56 6.28 -11.11
N LEU A 200 26.94 5.14 -10.52
CA LEU A 200 26.03 4.25 -9.79
C LEU A 200 25.66 4.77 -8.39
N ILE A 201 26.57 5.47 -7.71
CA ILE A 201 26.35 5.93 -6.33
C ILE A 201 25.15 6.88 -6.20
N PRO A 202 25.00 7.94 -7.03
CA PRO A 202 23.82 8.82 -6.96
C PRO A 202 22.50 8.06 -7.17
N VAL A 203 22.48 7.10 -8.10
CA VAL A 203 21.29 6.27 -8.34
C VAL A 203 21.00 5.33 -7.16
N SER A 204 22.04 4.78 -6.55
CA SER A 204 21.94 3.91 -5.37
C SER A 204 21.25 4.62 -4.21
N ILE A 205 21.60 5.89 -3.97
CA ILE A 205 20.94 6.74 -2.97
C ILE A 205 19.45 6.90 -3.27
N LEU A 206 19.09 7.16 -4.53
CA LEU A 206 17.69 7.34 -4.93
C LEU A 206 16.88 6.04 -4.78
N ILE A 207 17.46 4.90 -5.16
CA ILE A 207 16.85 3.58 -4.99
C ILE A 207 16.59 3.31 -3.52
N ASP A 208 17.61 3.54 -2.68
CA ASP A 208 17.54 3.32 -1.25
C ASP A 208 16.43 4.16 -0.61
N GLN A 209 16.45 5.48 -0.83
CA GLN A 209 15.40 6.40 -0.36
C GLN A 209 14.00 6.01 -0.84
N SER A 210 13.87 5.57 -2.08
CA SER A 210 12.58 5.14 -2.64
C SER A 210 12.08 3.84 -2.00
N SER A 211 12.96 2.87 -1.77
CA SER A 211 12.65 1.61 -1.11
C SER A 211 12.29 1.81 0.37
N ASP A 212 13.01 2.67 1.08
CA ASP A 212 12.78 2.99 2.49
C ASP A 212 11.45 3.74 2.68
N LEU A 213 11.13 4.67 1.78
CA LEU A 213 9.85 5.37 1.78
C LEU A 213 8.70 4.36 1.59
N LEU A 214 8.84 3.40 0.67
CA LEU A 214 7.83 2.37 0.46
C LEU A 214 7.68 1.45 1.68
N ASP A 215 8.79 0.98 2.25
CA ASP A 215 8.81 0.20 3.49
C ASP A 215 8.10 0.94 4.62
N MET A 216 8.43 2.22 4.83
CA MET A 216 7.82 3.05 5.86
C MET A 216 6.31 3.22 5.66
N MET A 217 5.89 3.52 4.43
CA MET A 217 4.49 3.70 4.07
C MET A 217 3.68 2.42 4.31
N ILE A 218 4.19 1.29 3.82
CA ILE A 218 3.56 -0.01 3.98
C ILE A 218 3.58 -0.48 5.44
N GLY A 219 4.70 -0.31 6.14
CA GLY A 219 4.86 -0.68 7.54
C GLY A 219 3.89 0.08 8.43
N THR A 220 3.71 1.39 8.17
CA THR A 220 2.70 2.21 8.85
C THR A 220 1.30 1.67 8.61
N TYR A 221 0.94 1.40 7.35
CA TYR A 221 -0.35 0.79 7.03
C TYR A 221 -0.56 -0.56 7.72
N THR A 222 0.46 -1.42 7.74
CA THR A 222 0.36 -2.78 8.29
C THR A 222 0.09 -2.75 9.80
N VAL A 223 0.79 -1.88 10.54
CA VAL A 223 0.55 -1.67 11.97
C VAL A 223 -0.88 -1.18 12.21
N VAL A 224 -1.31 -0.15 11.46
CA VAL A 224 -2.66 0.41 11.59
C VAL A 224 -3.75 -0.61 11.22
N SER A 225 -3.54 -1.35 10.14
CA SER A 225 -4.48 -2.37 9.65
C SER A 225 -4.67 -3.49 10.69
N ASN A 226 -3.57 -3.97 11.28
CA ASN A 226 -3.59 -5.00 12.31
C ASN A 226 -4.28 -4.51 13.59
N ASP A 227 -3.86 -3.37 14.11
CA ASP A 227 -4.29 -2.91 15.43
C ASP A 227 -5.70 -2.31 15.40
N HIS A 228 -6.13 -1.77 14.25
CA HIS A 228 -7.29 -0.88 14.19
C HIS A 228 -8.32 -1.20 13.09
N MET A 229 -8.03 -2.09 12.13
CA MET A 229 -8.98 -2.40 11.06
C MET A 229 -9.48 -3.85 11.11
N VAL A 230 -8.59 -4.83 10.94
CA VAL A 230 -8.98 -6.25 10.86
C VAL A 230 -9.65 -6.71 12.15
N ASN A 231 -9.02 -6.45 13.29
CA ASN A 231 -9.55 -6.82 14.61
C ASN A 231 -10.88 -6.13 14.93
N GLN A 232 -11.14 -4.95 14.36
CA GLN A 232 -12.37 -4.19 14.59
C GLN A 232 -13.52 -4.68 13.72
N ILE A 233 -13.28 -5.06 12.46
CA ILE A 233 -14.32 -5.63 11.58
C ILE A 233 -14.93 -6.89 12.23
N ASP A 234 -14.09 -7.76 12.80
CA ASP A 234 -14.55 -8.97 13.48
C ASP A 234 -15.23 -8.66 14.83
N ALA A 235 -14.66 -7.74 15.63
CA ALA A 235 -15.22 -7.37 16.94
C ALA A 235 -16.62 -6.73 16.87
N HIS A 236 -16.99 -6.16 15.71
CA HIS A 236 -18.29 -5.49 15.52
C HIS A 236 -19.22 -6.22 14.56
N LYS A 237 -18.95 -7.50 14.26
CA LYS A 237 -19.85 -8.35 13.45
C LYS A 237 -21.28 -8.37 13.99
N SER A 238 -21.43 -8.34 15.32
CA SER A 238 -22.72 -8.32 16.03
C SER A 238 -23.47 -6.99 15.92
N ALA A 239 -22.85 -5.91 15.40
CA ALA A 239 -23.52 -4.62 15.26
C ALA A 239 -24.68 -4.67 14.24
N LEU A 240 -24.63 -5.61 13.28
CA LEU A 240 -25.72 -5.88 12.34
C LEU A 240 -26.93 -6.56 12.99
N ASP A 241 -26.74 -7.16 14.18
CA ASP A 241 -27.76 -7.93 14.90
C ASP A 241 -28.51 -7.09 15.95
N ILE A 242 -28.09 -5.83 16.18
CA ILE A 242 -28.71 -4.94 17.17
C ILE A 242 -30.04 -4.39 16.63
N LYS A 243 -31.15 -4.87 17.19
CA LYS A 243 -32.51 -4.57 16.73
C LYS A 243 -33.10 -3.29 17.33
N ASP A 244 -32.71 -2.89 18.54
CA ASP A 244 -33.23 -1.69 19.19
C ASP A 244 -32.38 -0.43 18.92
N GLU A 245 -33.02 0.73 18.92
CA GLU A 245 -32.39 2.01 18.55
C GLU A 245 -31.44 2.54 19.63
N GLN A 246 -31.76 2.31 20.90
CA GLN A 246 -30.93 2.76 22.02
C GLN A 246 -29.59 2.01 22.07
N GLY A 247 -29.63 0.69 21.88
CA GLY A 247 -28.46 -0.18 21.78
C GLY A 247 -27.58 0.18 20.59
N ARG A 248 -28.17 0.46 19.42
CA ARG A 248 -27.42 0.95 18.24
C ARG A 248 -26.74 2.28 18.51
N GLY A 249 -27.47 3.26 19.02
CA GLY A 249 -26.93 4.59 19.33
C GLY A 249 -25.82 4.55 20.37
N LYS A 250 -25.94 3.69 21.38
CA LYS A 250 -24.86 3.44 22.36
C LYS A 250 -23.63 2.85 21.66
N LYS A 251 -23.79 1.77 20.91
CA LYS A 251 -22.67 1.10 20.22
C LYS A 251 -21.98 2.02 19.22
N GLN A 252 -22.75 2.83 18.48
CA GLN A 252 -22.23 3.80 17.54
C GLN A 252 -21.39 4.89 18.24
N ARG A 253 -21.83 5.40 19.39
CA ARG A 253 -21.03 6.35 20.18
C ARG A 253 -19.74 5.74 20.71
N GLU A 254 -19.79 4.52 21.24
CA GLU A 254 -18.59 3.78 21.69
C GLU A 254 -17.59 3.59 20.55
N LEU A 255 -18.09 3.22 19.36
CA LEU A 255 -17.29 3.10 18.15
C LEU A 255 -16.65 4.42 17.74
N TRP A 256 -17.41 5.51 17.71
CA TRP A 256 -16.90 6.83 17.37
C TRP A 256 -15.78 7.28 18.30
N GLN A 257 -15.95 7.09 19.61
CA GLN A 257 -14.92 7.40 20.59
C GLN A 257 -13.66 6.56 20.38
N SER A 258 -13.82 5.26 20.09
CA SER A 258 -12.70 4.37 19.79
C SER A 258 -11.95 4.81 18.54
N ILE A 259 -12.66 5.15 17.46
CA ILE A 259 -12.10 5.63 16.19
C ILE A 259 -11.32 6.92 16.39
N LEU A 260 -11.83 7.87 17.18
CA LEU A 260 -11.13 9.12 17.47
C LEU A 260 -9.80 8.88 18.21
N GLN A 261 -9.78 7.97 19.18
CA GLN A 261 -8.54 7.62 19.88
C GLN A 261 -7.55 6.91 18.95
N GLN A 262 -8.05 6.08 18.03
CA GLN A 262 -7.22 5.41 17.03
C GLN A 262 -6.63 6.39 16.04
N SER A 263 -7.38 7.38 15.55
CA SER A 263 -6.86 8.36 14.59
C SER A 263 -5.69 9.17 15.16
N ILE A 264 -5.72 9.51 16.46
CA ILE A 264 -4.60 10.16 17.14
C ILE A 264 -3.36 9.25 17.17
N LYS A 265 -3.55 7.95 17.46
CA LYS A 265 -2.44 6.97 17.46
C LYS A 265 -1.85 6.80 16.07
N VAL A 266 -2.69 6.70 15.05
CA VAL A 266 -2.29 6.61 13.63
C VAL A 266 -1.47 7.85 13.24
N ALA A 267 -1.94 9.06 13.59
CA ALA A 267 -1.24 10.30 13.28
C ALA A 267 0.13 10.38 13.97
N ARG A 268 0.22 9.99 15.24
CA ARG A 268 1.51 9.93 15.97
C ARG A 268 2.48 8.93 15.34
N LEU A 269 2.01 7.72 15.03
CA LEU A 269 2.82 6.72 14.37
C LEU A 269 3.35 7.22 13.02
N ALA A 270 2.50 7.86 12.20
CA ALA A 270 2.92 8.43 10.93
C ALA A 270 4.01 9.51 11.12
N GLN A 271 3.86 10.39 12.13
CA GLN A 271 4.86 11.41 12.44
C GLN A 271 6.18 10.81 12.92
N GLU A 272 6.13 9.81 13.80
CA GLU A 272 7.31 9.09 14.29
C GLU A 272 8.07 8.43 13.14
N ARG A 273 7.34 7.78 12.21
CA ARG A 273 7.90 7.14 11.02
C ARG A 273 8.51 8.14 10.05
N GLN A 274 7.88 9.28 9.85
CA GLN A 274 8.43 10.38 9.04
C GLN A 274 9.75 10.90 9.62
N ASN A 275 9.81 11.09 10.94
CA ASN A 275 11.04 11.55 11.61
C ASN A 275 12.16 10.50 11.50
N GLY A 276 11.82 9.22 11.66
CA GLY A 276 12.77 8.11 11.48
C GLY A 276 13.36 8.07 10.08
N PHE A 277 12.53 8.21 9.04
CA PHE A 277 12.98 8.26 7.64
C PHE A 277 13.98 9.39 7.37
N ALA A 278 13.73 10.59 7.90
CA ALA A 278 14.64 11.71 7.74
C ALA A 278 16.03 11.42 8.35
N ALA A 279 16.06 10.79 9.52
CA ALA A 279 17.31 10.39 10.16
C ALA A 279 18.04 9.28 9.38
N THR A 280 17.33 8.22 8.98
CA THR A 280 17.90 7.10 8.22
C THR A 280 18.40 7.53 6.85
N SER A 281 17.70 8.43 6.16
CA SER A 281 18.14 8.99 4.87
C SER A 281 19.46 9.75 4.99
N LEU A 282 19.65 10.53 6.06
CA LEU A 282 20.91 11.25 6.31
C LEU A 282 22.09 10.29 6.57
N GLU A 283 21.86 9.24 7.37
CA GLU A 283 22.85 8.22 7.67
C GLU A 283 23.27 7.47 6.40
N ARG A 284 22.30 7.01 5.61
CA ARG A 284 22.55 6.28 4.36
C ARG A 284 23.27 7.13 3.32
N ASN A 285 22.91 8.41 3.17
CA ASN A 285 23.66 9.33 2.30
C ASN A 285 25.14 9.43 2.69
N THR A 286 25.42 9.45 3.99
CA THR A 286 26.80 9.48 4.51
C THR A 286 27.54 8.19 4.19
N GLU A 287 26.88 7.04 4.31
CA GLU A 287 27.42 5.72 3.96
C GLU A 287 27.74 5.59 2.47
N TYR A 288 26.81 5.95 1.57
CA TYR A 288 27.08 5.96 0.12
C TYR A 288 28.20 6.93 -0.26
N GLY A 289 28.30 8.07 0.44
CA GLY A 289 29.40 9.01 0.29
C GLY A 289 30.77 8.41 0.62
N ALA A 290 30.84 7.37 1.46
CA ALA A 290 32.10 6.65 1.73
C ALA A 290 32.60 5.90 0.48
N TYR A 291 31.72 5.26 -0.27
CA TYR A 291 32.08 4.59 -1.53
C TYR A 291 32.65 5.59 -2.55
N ALA A 292 32.06 6.79 -2.64
CA ALA A 292 32.52 7.83 -3.55
C ALA A 292 33.92 8.34 -3.17
N ARG A 293 34.15 8.60 -1.87
CA ARG A 293 35.45 9.07 -1.38
C ARG A 293 36.56 8.04 -1.60
N VAL A 294 36.29 6.76 -1.36
CA VAL A 294 37.29 5.72 -1.59
C VAL A 294 37.58 5.56 -3.08
N ALA A 295 36.57 5.61 -3.95
CA ALA A 295 36.76 5.55 -5.40
C ALA A 295 37.60 6.72 -5.94
N MET A 296 37.49 7.92 -5.36
CA MET A 296 38.27 9.10 -5.76
C MET A 296 39.69 9.14 -5.19
N ALA A 297 39.99 8.39 -4.12
CA ALA A 297 41.29 8.38 -3.45
C ALA A 297 42.28 7.36 -4.06
N THR A 298 41.81 6.53 -4.99
CA THR A 298 42.54 5.44 -5.66
C THR A 298 42.62 5.65 -7.16
#